data_AF-A0AAV0YDP3-F1
#
_entry.id   AF-A0AAV0YDP3-F1
#
_cell.length_a   1.000
_cell.length_b   1.000
_cell.length_c   1.000
_cell.angle_alpha   90.00
_cell.angle_beta   90.00
_cell.angle_gamma   90.00
#
_symmetry.space_group_name_H-M   'P 1'
#
loop_
_entity.id
_entity.type
_entity.pdbx_description
1 polymer ?
#
loop_
_entity_poly.entity_id
_entity_poly.type
_entity_poly.pdbx_seq_one_letter_code
_entity_poly.pdbx_strand_id
1 'polypeptide(L)'
;MAKPVERICDINGGKELWKVSIRVHHKWNVIIHNKEHFEMIFVDKAGDDIHITRGASVGDNNKHDIPAKLLVFTGFSDIISGNYNKDVLIDVIAMIEGTTTTTL
;
A
#
# COMPACT_ATOMS: atom_id res chain seq x y z
N MET A 1 14.73 27.44 -1.89
CA MET A 1 13.54 27.19 -2.75
C MET A 1 13.02 25.80 -2.41
N ALA A 2 11.73 25.64 -2.09
CA ALA A 2 11.17 24.33 -1.75
C ALA A 2 10.94 23.52 -3.03
N LYS A 3 11.50 22.31 -3.10
CA LYS A 3 11.26 21.38 -4.22
C LYS A 3 9.74 21.06 -4.28
N PRO A 4 9.10 21.11 -5.45
CA PRO A 4 7.69 20.80 -5.60
C PRO A 4 7.41 19.36 -5.13
N VAL A 5 6.20 19.14 -4.61
CA VAL A 5 5.71 17.79 -4.28
C VAL A 5 5.24 17.14 -5.57
N GLU A 6 5.65 15.90 -5.79
CA GLU A 6 5.46 15.15 -7.03
C GLU A 6 4.53 13.97 -6.77
N ARG A 7 3.96 13.39 -7.84
CA ARG A 7 3.04 12.24 -7.74
C ARG A 7 3.79 10.94 -7.73
N ILE A 8 3.12 9.88 -7.26
CA ILE A 8 3.66 8.52 -7.31
C ILE A 8 3.83 8.06 -8.76
N CYS A 9 2.86 8.35 -9.63
CA CYS A 9 2.90 7.93 -11.04
C CYS A 9 4.08 8.51 -11.84
N ASP A 10 4.66 9.62 -11.37
CA ASP A 10 5.76 10.28 -12.06
C ASP A 10 7.12 9.61 -11.75
N ILE A 11 7.19 8.77 -10.69
CA ILE A 11 8.42 8.16 -10.21
C ILE A 11 9.03 7.27 -11.30
N ASN A 12 10.28 7.58 -11.65
CA ASN A 12 11.07 6.85 -12.62
C ASN A 12 12.56 6.90 -12.29
N GLY A 13 13.36 6.14 -13.04
CA GLY A 13 14.83 6.06 -12.86
C GLY A 13 15.62 7.27 -13.38
N GLY A 14 14.96 8.30 -13.91
CA GLY A 14 15.60 9.49 -14.47
C GLY A 14 16.11 10.48 -13.41
N LYS A 15 15.79 10.29 -12.12
CA LYS A 15 16.37 11.06 -11.02
C LYS A 15 16.49 10.23 -9.75
N GLU A 16 17.43 10.65 -8.91
CA GLU A 16 17.79 9.94 -7.68
C GLU A 16 16.87 10.27 -6.49
N LEU A 17 16.24 11.45 -6.47
CA LEU A 17 15.45 11.93 -5.33
C LEU A 17 14.08 12.49 -5.75
N TRP A 18 13.02 11.87 -5.24
CA TRP A 18 11.63 12.28 -5.38
C TRP A 18 11.09 12.80 -4.05
N LYS A 19 10.29 13.88 -4.06
CA LYS A 19 9.57 14.34 -2.87
C LYS A 19 8.08 14.15 -3.10
N VAL A 20 7.46 13.26 -2.34
CA VAL A 20 6.06 12.87 -2.52
C VAL A 20 5.30 13.07 -1.21
N SER A 21 4.07 13.56 -1.28
CA SER A 21 3.15 13.61 -0.15
C SER A 21 2.28 12.37 -0.18
N ILE A 22 2.39 11.56 0.88
CA ILE A 22 1.78 10.24 0.96
C ILE A 22 0.99 10.06 2.25
N ARG A 23 0.01 9.17 2.22
CA ARG A 23 -0.64 8.59 3.39
C ARG A 23 -0.29 7.11 3.45
N VAL A 24 0.00 6.62 4.66
CA VAL A 24 0.16 5.17 4.89
C VAL A 24 -1.21 4.52 4.81
N HIS A 25 -1.39 3.62 3.83
CA HIS A 25 -2.63 2.88 3.64
C HIS A 25 -2.58 1.54 4.39
N HIS A 26 -1.50 0.80 4.22
CA HIS A 26 -1.25 -0.45 4.95
C HIS A 26 0.20 -0.52 5.40
N LYS A 27 0.41 -1.22 6.52
CA LYS A 27 1.72 -1.58 7.05
C LYS A 27 1.61 -2.98 7.65
N TRP A 28 2.51 -3.87 7.30
CA TRP A 28 2.63 -5.19 7.92
C TRP A 28 4.09 -5.57 8.11
N ASN A 29 4.32 -6.50 9.04
CA ASN A 29 5.66 -7.02 9.33
C ASN A 29 5.85 -8.30 8.52
N VAL A 30 7.00 -8.43 7.86
CA VAL A 30 7.39 -9.62 7.10
C VAL A 30 8.72 -10.11 7.66
N ILE A 31 8.82 -11.40 7.96
CA ILE A 31 10.09 -12.00 8.40
C ILE A 31 10.74 -12.64 7.18
N ILE A 32 11.87 -12.09 6.73
CA ILE A 32 12.67 -12.61 5.61
C ILE A 32 14.06 -12.94 6.13
N HIS A 33 14.54 -14.17 5.88
CA HIS A 33 15.85 -14.63 6.39
C HIS A 33 16.07 -14.39 7.89
N ASN A 34 15.05 -14.64 8.72
CA ASN A 34 15.08 -14.41 10.17
C ASN A 34 15.34 -12.94 10.58
N LYS A 35 15.06 -11.99 9.68
CA LYS A 35 15.07 -10.55 9.96
C LYS A 35 13.68 -9.99 9.73
N GLU A 36 13.23 -9.17 10.66
CA GLU A 36 11.95 -8.46 10.53
C GLU A 36 12.11 -7.27 9.59
N HIS A 37 11.22 -7.20 8.60
CA HIS A 37 11.08 -6.13 7.65
C HIS A 37 9.68 -5.54 7.77
N PHE A 38 9.53 -4.26 7.40
CA PHE A 38 8.23 -3.64 7.24
C PHE A 38 7.94 -3.50 5.76
N GLU A 39 6.78 -3.99 5.35
CA GLU A 39 6.20 -3.67 4.06
C GLU A 39 5.06 -2.68 4.25
N MET A 40 4.95 -1.73 3.33
CA MET A 40 3.99 -0.64 3.42
C MET A 40 3.40 -0.33 2.05
N ILE A 41 2.13 0.06 2.03
CA ILE A 41 1.48 0.66 0.86
C ILE A 41 1.25 2.13 1.16
N PHE A 42 1.77 2.99 0.30
CA PHE A 42 1.53 4.42 0.34
C PHE A 42 0.54 4.82 -0.75
N VAL A 43 -0.27 5.84 -0.47
CA VAL A 43 -1.22 6.43 -1.41
C VAL A 43 -0.97 7.93 -1.47
N ASP A 44 -0.92 8.53 -2.65
CA ASP A 44 -0.81 9.98 -2.82
C ASP A 44 -2.20 10.66 -2.90
N LYS A 45 -2.21 11.98 -3.10
CA LYS A 45 -3.45 12.76 -3.20
C LYS A 45 -4.34 12.34 -4.38
N ALA A 46 -3.75 11.84 -5.47
CA ALA A 46 -4.49 11.42 -6.65
C ALA A 46 -5.08 10.01 -6.51
N GLY A 47 -4.71 9.28 -5.46
CA GLY A 47 -5.12 7.90 -5.24
C GLY A 47 -4.18 6.88 -5.86
N ASP A 48 -3.06 7.31 -6.42
CA ASP A 48 -2.00 6.41 -6.91
C ASP A 48 -1.37 5.72 -5.70
N ASP A 49 -1.12 4.42 -5.80
CA ASP A 49 -0.47 3.64 -4.75
C ASP A 49 0.91 3.10 -5.16
N ILE A 50 1.76 2.91 -4.15
CA ILE A 50 3.08 2.31 -4.31
C ILE A 50 3.38 1.36 -3.15
N HIS A 51 3.86 0.16 -3.49
CA HIS A 51 4.31 -0.83 -2.52
C HIS A 51 5.79 -0.63 -2.23
N ILE A 52 6.11 -0.48 -0.95
CA ILE A 52 7.48 -0.32 -0.44
C ILE A 52 7.84 -1.53 0.40
N THR A 53 8.86 -2.27 -0.06
CA THR A 53 9.35 -3.49 0.59
C THR A 53 10.60 -3.26 1.45
N ARG A 54 11.24 -2.08 1.34
CA ARG A 54 12.49 -1.81 2.07
C ARG A 54 12.78 -0.31 2.23
N GLY A 55 12.70 0.17 3.47
CA GLY A 55 13.37 1.36 4.03
C GLY A 55 13.47 2.60 3.16
N ALA A 56 12.43 3.44 3.15
CA ALA A 56 12.54 4.85 2.76
C ALA A 56 12.81 5.73 4.00
N SER A 57 13.60 6.79 3.84
CA SER A 57 13.73 7.84 4.87
C SER A 57 12.45 8.68 4.91
N VAL A 58 11.66 8.51 5.98
CA VAL A 58 10.36 9.19 6.15
C VAL A 58 10.56 10.45 7.00
N GLY A 59 10.15 11.61 6.48
CA GLY A 59 9.97 12.82 7.27
C GLY A 59 8.49 13.06 7.53
N ASP A 60 8.09 13.19 8.80
CA ASP A 60 6.70 13.46 9.18
C ASP A 60 6.29 14.88 8.74
N ASN A 61 5.24 14.96 7.93
CA ASN A 61 4.56 16.20 7.57
C ASN A 61 3.06 15.94 7.71
N ASN A 62 2.58 15.91 8.96
CA ASN A 62 1.18 15.68 9.31
C ASN A 62 0.25 16.81 8.80
N LYS A 63 -0.02 16.80 7.50
CA LYS A 63 -1.06 17.59 6.87
C LYS A 63 -2.15 16.62 6.44
N HIS A 64 -3.36 16.78 6.98
CA HIS A 64 -4.53 15.92 6.67
C HIS A 64 -5.08 16.12 5.24
N ASP A 65 -4.23 16.54 4.29
CA ASP A 65 -4.60 16.99 2.94
C ASP A 65 -4.83 15.84 1.94
N ILE A 66 -4.50 14.61 2.32
CA ILE A 66 -4.66 13.42 1.46
C ILE A 66 -5.96 12.73 1.85
N PRO A 67 -6.92 12.50 0.95
CA PRO A 67 -8.19 11.84 1.27
C PRO A 67 -7.99 10.35 1.64
N ALA A 68 -8.98 9.74 2.29
CA ALA A 68 -8.99 8.28 2.45
C ALA A 68 -9.27 7.63 1.09
N LYS A 69 -8.54 6.56 0.76
CA LYS A 69 -8.77 5.79 -0.46
C LYS A 69 -10.20 5.21 -0.40
N LEU A 70 -10.99 5.42 -1.44
CA LEU A 70 -12.26 4.72 -1.63
C LEU A 70 -11.93 3.27 -1.96
N LEU A 71 -12.26 2.35 -1.06
CA LEU A 71 -12.04 0.92 -1.26
C LEU A 71 -13.08 0.37 -2.24
N VAL A 72 -12.62 -0.36 -3.26
CA VAL A 72 -13.49 -1.06 -4.22
C VAL A 72 -13.33 -2.55 -3.99
N PHE A 73 -14.28 -3.12 -3.24
CA PHE A 73 -14.18 -4.51 -2.84
C PHE A 73 -14.54 -5.47 -3.97
N THR A 74 -13.65 -6.45 -4.19
CA THR A 74 -13.89 -7.62 -5.04
C THR A 74 -14.58 -8.71 -4.21
N GLY A 75 -15.63 -9.32 -4.77
CA GLY A 75 -16.35 -10.39 -4.10
C GLY A 75 -15.60 -11.71 -4.12
N PHE A 76 -15.75 -12.53 -3.09
CA PHE A 76 -15.17 -13.89 -3.06
C PHE A 76 -15.64 -14.76 -4.22
N SER A 77 -16.86 -14.55 -4.72
CA SER A 77 -17.38 -15.24 -5.91
C SER A 77 -16.50 -15.01 -7.14
N ASP A 78 -16.01 -13.78 -7.34
CA ASP A 78 -15.14 -13.44 -8.47
C ASP A 78 -13.73 -14.03 -8.29
N ILE A 79 -13.25 -14.09 -7.05
CA ILE A 79 -11.96 -14.72 -6.72
C ILE A 79 -12.00 -16.24 -6.96
N ILE A 80 -13.02 -16.91 -6.42
CA ILE A 80 -13.18 -18.37 -6.53
C ILE A 80 -13.41 -18.77 -8.00
N SER A 81 -14.13 -17.96 -8.77
CA SER A 81 -14.35 -18.19 -10.20
C SER A 81 -13.16 -17.79 -11.09
N GLY A 82 -12.12 -17.16 -10.53
CA GLY A 82 -10.97 -16.67 -11.29
C GLY A 82 -11.28 -15.45 -12.17
N ASN A 83 -12.42 -14.80 -11.95
CA ASN A 83 -12.88 -13.60 -12.67
C ASN A 83 -12.26 -12.32 -12.07
N TYR A 84 -10.94 -12.31 -11.95
CA TYR A 84 -10.18 -11.15 -11.47
C TYR A 84 -8.82 -11.11 -12.17
N ASN A 85 -8.22 -9.93 -12.22
CA ASN A 85 -6.87 -9.79 -12.76
C ASN A 85 -5.85 -10.28 -11.72
N LYS A 86 -5.16 -11.38 -12.02
CA LYS A 86 -4.17 -12.00 -11.11
C LYS A 86 -2.93 -11.13 -10.89
N ASP A 87 -2.69 -10.15 -11.77
CA ASP A 87 -1.57 -9.23 -11.70
C ASP A 87 -1.92 -7.91 -10.98
N VAL A 88 -3.12 -7.80 -10.39
CA VAL A 88 -3.61 -6.60 -9.72
C VAL A 88 -3.99 -6.89 -8.27
N LEU A 89 -3.65 -5.96 -7.36
CA LEU A 89 -4.09 -6.00 -5.97
C LEU A 89 -5.61 -5.74 -5.90
N ILE A 90 -6.33 -6.62 -5.21
CA ILE A 90 -7.77 -6.50 -5.01
C ILE A 90 -8.08 -6.26 -3.53
N ASP A 91 -8.96 -5.31 -3.24
CA ASP A 91 -9.50 -5.13 -1.89
C ASP A 91 -10.60 -6.17 -1.66
N VAL A 92 -10.59 -6.86 -0.51
CA VAL A 92 -11.56 -7.92 -0.20
C VAL A 92 -12.16 -7.68 1.17
N ILE A 93 -13.48 -7.82 1.29
CA ILE A 93 -14.20 -7.77 2.57
C ILE A 93 -15.03 -9.06 2.72
N ALA A 94 -14.92 -9.70 3.89
CA ALA A 94 -15.68 -10.91 4.21
C ALA A 94 -16.18 -10.89 5.66
N MET A 95 -17.23 -11.68 5.88
CA MET A 95 -17.63 -12.10 7.22
C MET A 95 -16.74 -13.27 7.65
N ILE A 96 -16.20 -13.21 8.87
CA ILE A 96 -15.36 -14.26 9.43
C ILE A 96 -16.24 -15.19 10.26
N GLU A 97 -16.46 -16.42 9.78
CA GLU A 97 -17.14 -17.47 10.55
C GLU A 97 -16.10 -18.40 11.20
N GLY A 98 -15.87 -18.21 12.51
CA GLY A 98 -15.03 -19.09 13.32
C GLY A 98 -13.52 -18.89 13.14
N THR A 99 -12.85 -18.36 14.16
CA THR A 99 -11.39 -18.35 14.20
C THR A 99 -10.89 -19.68 14.75
N THR A 100 -10.37 -20.57 13.90
CA THR A 100 -9.59 -21.72 14.39
C THR A 100 -8.19 -21.23 14.74
N THR A 101 -7.94 -20.98 16.02
CA THR A 101 -6.59 -20.70 16.53
C THR A 101 -5.79 -22.00 16.46
N THR A 102 -5.09 -22.21 15.34
CA THR A 102 -4.08 -23.27 15.26
C THR A 102 -2.85 -22.79 16.01
N THR A 103 -2.72 -23.23 17.26
CA THR A 103 -1.49 -23.11 18.03
C THR A 103 -0.44 -23.99 17.35
N LEU A 104 0.62 -23.38 16.80
CA LEU A 104 1.82 -24.07 16.32
C LEU A 104 2.66 -24.62 17.48
#